data_AF-A0A7K4BES7-F1
#
_entry.id   AF-A0A7K4BES7-F1
#
_cell.length_a   1.000
_cell.length_b   1.000
_cell.length_c   1.000
_cell.angle_alpha   90.00
_cell.angle_beta   90.00
_cell.angle_gamma   90.00
#
_symmetry.space_group_name_H-M   'P 1'
#
loop_
_entity.id
_entity.type
_entity.pdbx_description
1 polymer ?
#
loop_
_entity_poly.entity_id
_entity_poly.type
_entity_poly.pdbx_seq_one_letter_code
_entity_poly.pdbx_strand_id
1 'polypeptide(L)'
;MAPRGIRAAALLLTCCIAAILFLHLLLPGTLAAVFPHPPVNESGFTDTPENDTALYPEPLSDDERLEALIARTGVPLLDLAAGEIYSAHTRDDGALRSQAARICSLAGDARRDAQALDVSPEFASAHADFIAALDEFISAGTLLSGNTPVNQSVVDGAVDRLVLGAESLSDAMRGCRPPEVGPILMEQTAEPAAPAFPDALQIGERFCYDDASRANTGSLIVVRIKTLSSFYTTGTKVQTYTAKPGESFLLIAVKATHLGHRGEGTNTRLQAPREAAFTLHHAGETFRPMTSPGPTNQGESYSGRSLDRHESMEGYLFFEVPEDFDPALAHLEVSVGGSRPVWRLGGE
;
A
#
# COMPACT_ATOMS: atom_id res chain seq x y z
N MET A 1 -20.11 17.54 14.81
CA MET A 1 -18.71 17.84 15.16
C MET A 1 -18.12 16.54 15.72
N ALA A 2 -17.31 15.82 14.93
CA ALA A 2 -16.65 14.62 15.43
C ALA A 2 -15.48 15.04 16.35
N PRO A 3 -15.29 14.41 17.53
CA PRO A 3 -14.20 14.72 18.44
C PRO A 3 -12.84 14.42 17.78
N ARG A 4 -11.83 15.21 18.13
CA ARG A 4 -10.49 15.21 17.51
C ARG A 4 -9.77 13.85 17.60
N GLY A 5 -10.09 13.00 18.58
CA GLY A 5 -9.50 11.66 18.74
C GLY A 5 -9.87 10.69 17.61
N ILE A 6 -11.15 10.64 17.24
CA ILE A 6 -11.64 9.75 16.17
C ILE A 6 -11.01 10.07 14.81
N ARG A 7 -10.67 11.34 14.56
CA ARG A 7 -10.03 11.77 13.31
C ARG A 7 -8.55 11.35 13.24
N ALA A 8 -7.84 11.41 14.35
CA ALA A 8 -6.44 11.00 14.41
C ALA A 8 -6.31 9.48 14.28
N ALA A 9 -7.18 8.72 14.98
CA ALA A 9 -7.20 7.27 14.89
C ALA A 9 -7.66 6.75 13.52
N ALA A 10 -8.67 7.39 12.89
CA ALA A 10 -9.07 7.05 11.53
C ALA A 10 -7.96 7.33 10.49
N LEU A 11 -7.13 8.36 10.70
CA LEU A 11 -5.96 8.68 9.87
C LEU A 11 -4.84 7.65 10.07
N LEU A 12 -4.55 7.25 11.30
CA LEU A 12 -3.59 6.19 11.62
C LEU A 12 -4.01 4.85 11.02
N LEU A 13 -5.28 4.46 11.18
CA LEU A 13 -5.77 3.20 10.62
C LEU A 13 -5.81 3.19 9.09
N THR A 14 -6.13 4.32 8.44
CA THR A 14 -6.05 4.41 6.98
C THR A 14 -4.60 4.39 6.49
N CYS A 15 -3.66 4.91 7.27
CA CYS A 15 -2.22 4.73 7.02
C CYS A 15 -1.77 3.27 7.22
N CYS A 16 -2.24 2.57 8.25
CA CYS A 16 -1.94 1.15 8.47
C CYS A 16 -2.56 0.24 7.40
N ILE A 17 -3.80 0.49 6.99
CA ILE A 17 -4.46 -0.21 5.89
C ILE A 17 -3.73 0.05 4.57
N ALA A 18 -3.31 1.29 4.31
CA ALA A 18 -2.53 1.63 3.13
C ALA A 18 -1.15 0.95 3.14
N ALA A 19 -0.46 0.93 4.29
CA ALA A 19 0.82 0.25 4.44
C ALA A 19 0.72 -1.27 4.27
N ILE A 20 -0.36 -1.89 4.74
CA ILE A 20 -0.55 -3.34 4.69
C ILE A 20 -1.10 -3.80 3.34
N LEU A 21 -1.95 -3.01 2.67
CA LEU A 21 -2.29 -3.21 1.26
C LEU A 21 -1.08 -3.02 0.34
N PHE A 22 -0.19 -2.09 0.67
CA PHE A 22 1.09 -1.90 -0.02
C PHE A 22 2.01 -3.13 0.17
N LEU A 23 2.01 -3.74 1.36
CA LEU A 23 2.78 -4.97 1.62
C LEU A 23 2.20 -6.21 0.92
N HIS A 24 0.87 -6.36 0.85
CA HIS A 24 0.22 -7.45 0.09
C HIS A 24 0.42 -7.35 -1.42
N LEU A 25 0.69 -6.14 -1.94
CA LEU A 25 1.04 -5.93 -3.35
C LEU A 25 2.50 -6.27 -3.68
N LEU A 26 3.34 -6.54 -2.66
CA LEU A 26 4.75 -6.86 -2.79
C LEU A 26 5.09 -8.37 -2.64
N LEU A 27 4.09 -9.23 -2.35
CA LEU A 27 4.25 -10.70 -2.35
C LEU A 27 3.62 -11.35 -3.61
N PRO A 28 4.40 -11.68 -4.66
CA PRO A 28 3.96 -12.62 -5.68
C PRO A 28 4.20 -14.05 -5.18
N GLY A 29 3.16 -14.67 -4.62
CA GLY A 29 3.14 -16.09 -4.20
C GLY A 29 2.54 -16.20 -2.81
N THR A 30 1.35 -16.75 -2.58
CA THR A 30 0.82 -18.02 -3.07
C THR A 30 -0.68 -17.90 -3.39
N LEU A 31 -1.04 -17.87 -4.66
CA LEU A 31 -2.41 -18.17 -5.12
C LEU A 31 -2.35 -19.26 -6.19
N ALA A 32 -2.05 -20.48 -5.77
CA ALA A 32 -2.29 -21.67 -6.57
C ALA A 32 -2.35 -22.91 -5.68
N ALA A 33 -3.48 -23.14 -4.99
CA ALA A 33 -3.99 -24.48 -4.67
C ALA A 33 -5.29 -24.39 -3.86
N VAL A 34 -6.40 -24.03 -4.52
CA VAL A 34 -7.73 -24.42 -4.04
C VAL A 34 -8.53 -24.89 -5.24
N PHE A 35 -8.37 -26.15 -5.61
CA PHE A 35 -9.38 -26.85 -6.40
C PHE A 35 -10.25 -27.65 -5.42
N PRO A 36 -11.57 -27.40 -5.36
CA PRO A 36 -12.48 -28.33 -4.70
C PRO A 36 -12.68 -29.54 -5.62
N HIS A 37 -12.29 -30.72 -5.13
CA HIS A 37 -12.67 -31.99 -5.73
C HIS A 37 -14.16 -32.26 -5.47
N PRO A 38 -14.91 -32.85 -6.44
CA PRO A 38 -15.62 -34.10 -6.14
C PRO A 38 -15.69 -35.03 -7.39
N PRO A 39 -16.34 -36.21 -7.33
CA PRO A 39 -15.67 -37.48 -7.10
C PRO A 39 -15.67 -38.41 -8.34
N VAL A 40 -14.71 -39.34 -8.29
CA VAL A 40 -14.64 -40.70 -8.87
C VAL A 40 -15.85 -41.16 -9.71
N ASN A 41 -15.55 -41.55 -10.96
CA ASN A 41 -16.15 -42.74 -11.56
C ASN A 41 -15.10 -43.50 -12.37
N GLU A 42 -15.07 -44.81 -12.15
CA GLU A 42 -14.12 -45.80 -12.64
C GLU A 42 -14.10 -45.95 -14.17
N SER A 43 -12.93 -46.35 -14.70
CA SER A 43 -12.75 -47.60 -15.49
C SER A 43 -11.71 -47.45 -16.61
N GLY A 44 -10.68 -48.32 -16.59
CA GLY A 44 -9.98 -48.78 -17.79
C GLY A 44 -8.44 -48.58 -17.83
N PHE A 45 -7.70 -49.66 -17.51
CA PHE A 45 -6.42 -50.15 -18.09
C PHE A 45 -5.66 -49.22 -19.07
N THR A 46 -4.32 -49.03 -19.01
CA THR A 46 -3.23 -50.03 -19.10
C THR A 46 -1.85 -49.38 -18.86
N ASP A 47 -0.92 -50.12 -18.24
CA ASP A 47 0.56 -50.14 -18.29
C ASP A 47 1.39 -48.97 -18.88
N THR A 48 2.21 -48.32 -18.04
CA THR A 48 3.68 -48.13 -18.21
C THR A 48 4.30 -47.57 -16.91
N PRO A 49 5.51 -47.96 -16.47
CA PRO A 49 6.13 -47.41 -15.27
C PRO A 49 6.95 -46.17 -15.66
N GLU A 50 6.29 -45.02 -15.72
CA GLU A 50 7.04 -43.76 -15.67
C GLU A 50 7.35 -43.46 -14.21
N ASN A 51 8.64 -43.27 -13.97
CA ASN A 51 9.24 -42.92 -12.70
C ASN A 51 8.82 -41.48 -12.34
N ASP A 52 7.56 -41.30 -11.95
CA ASP A 52 7.02 -40.05 -11.47
C ASP A 52 7.40 -39.93 -9.99
N THR A 53 8.61 -39.44 -9.76
CA THR A 53 8.92 -38.86 -8.45
C THR A 53 8.14 -37.56 -8.37
N ALA A 54 6.85 -37.67 -8.03
CA ALA A 54 6.05 -36.55 -7.62
C ALA A 54 6.75 -35.93 -6.40
N LEU A 55 7.42 -34.80 -6.62
CA LEU A 55 7.89 -33.94 -5.56
C LEU A 55 6.65 -33.44 -4.82
N TYR A 56 6.25 -34.16 -3.78
CA TYR A 56 5.34 -33.63 -2.78
C TYR A 56 5.97 -32.32 -2.27
N PRO A 57 5.24 -31.19 -2.27
CA PRO A 57 5.74 -29.99 -1.61
C PRO A 57 6.07 -30.37 -0.16
N GLU A 58 7.28 -30.06 0.29
CA GLU A 58 7.64 -30.25 1.69
C GLU A 58 6.59 -29.52 2.57
N PRO A 59 6.19 -30.10 3.71
CA PRO A 59 5.31 -29.41 4.63
C PRO A 59 5.99 -28.11 5.06
N LEU A 60 5.27 -26.98 4.89
CA LEU A 60 5.75 -25.65 5.27
C LEU A 60 6.31 -25.67 6.70
N SER A 61 7.48 -25.07 6.88
CA SER A 61 8.05 -24.80 8.19
C SER A 61 7.11 -23.95 9.04
N ASP A 62 7.25 -24.01 10.36
CA ASP A 62 6.41 -23.21 11.26
C ASP A 62 6.65 -21.70 11.08
N ASP A 63 7.83 -21.30 10.59
CA ASP A 63 8.15 -19.92 10.21
C ASP A 63 7.37 -19.49 8.94
N GLU A 64 7.36 -20.30 7.89
CA GLU A 64 6.54 -20.04 6.68
C GLU A 64 5.04 -20.07 7.00
N ARG A 65 4.62 -20.92 7.96
CA ARG A 65 3.24 -20.96 8.45
C ARG A 65 2.89 -19.71 9.25
N LEU A 66 3.83 -19.12 9.99
CA LEU A 66 3.66 -17.83 10.66
C LEU A 66 3.49 -16.72 9.64
N GLU A 67 4.37 -16.64 8.64
CA GLU A 67 4.26 -15.63 7.57
C GLU A 67 2.93 -15.71 6.83
N ALA A 68 2.53 -16.92 6.43
CA ALA A 68 1.25 -17.15 5.77
C ALA A 68 0.05 -16.81 6.69
N LEU A 69 0.19 -17.01 8.00
CA LEU A 69 -0.83 -16.67 8.99
C LEU A 69 -0.96 -15.15 9.17
N ILE A 70 0.15 -14.43 9.22
CA ILE A 70 0.18 -12.96 9.26
C ILE A 70 -0.45 -12.40 7.99
N ALA A 71 -0.06 -12.91 6.81
CA ALA A 71 -0.60 -12.47 5.54
C ALA A 71 -2.11 -12.71 5.42
N ARG A 72 -2.61 -13.91 5.76
CA ARG A 72 -4.05 -14.21 5.64
C ARG A 72 -4.92 -13.44 6.62
N THR A 73 -4.37 -13.04 7.77
CA THR A 73 -5.14 -12.43 8.87
C THR A 73 -5.04 -10.91 8.86
N GLY A 74 -3.91 -10.35 8.42
CA GLY A 74 -3.59 -8.93 8.55
C GLY A 74 -4.58 -8.00 7.85
N VAL A 75 -4.75 -8.13 6.54
CA VAL A 75 -5.70 -7.28 5.78
C VAL A 75 -7.14 -7.41 6.31
N PRO A 76 -7.68 -8.62 6.53
CA PRO A 76 -9.03 -8.75 7.07
C PRO A 76 -9.23 -8.11 8.45
N LEU A 77 -8.24 -8.16 9.35
CA LEU A 77 -8.35 -7.50 10.66
C LEU A 77 -8.41 -5.97 10.53
N LEU A 78 -7.60 -5.39 9.66
CA LEU A 78 -7.59 -3.95 9.46
C LEU A 78 -8.85 -3.45 8.77
N ASP A 79 -9.38 -4.20 7.80
CA ASP A 79 -10.64 -3.89 7.14
C ASP A 79 -11.79 -3.89 8.14
N LEU A 80 -11.84 -4.89 9.02
CA LEU A 80 -12.81 -4.93 10.11
C LEU A 80 -12.65 -3.75 11.08
N ALA A 81 -11.41 -3.40 11.43
CA ALA A 81 -11.11 -2.28 12.32
C ALA A 81 -11.52 -0.92 11.72
N ALA A 82 -11.29 -0.70 10.42
CA ALA A 82 -11.80 0.50 9.74
C ALA A 82 -13.33 0.51 9.65
N GLY A 83 -13.92 -0.66 9.41
CA GLY A 83 -15.35 -0.84 9.51
C GLY A 83 -15.89 -0.40 10.87
N GLU A 84 -15.26 -0.84 11.95
CA GLU A 84 -15.66 -0.53 13.34
C GLU A 84 -15.61 0.97 13.62
N ILE A 85 -14.54 1.65 13.20
CA ILE A 85 -14.41 3.11 13.29
C ILE A 85 -15.49 3.83 12.48
N TYR A 86 -15.81 3.33 11.28
CA TYR A 86 -16.86 3.90 10.46
C TYR A 86 -18.24 3.77 11.13
N SER A 87 -18.57 2.59 11.65
CA SER A 87 -19.81 2.33 12.38
C SER A 87 -19.93 3.20 13.64
N ALA A 88 -18.82 3.41 14.35
CA ALA A 88 -18.75 4.35 15.47
C ALA A 88 -19.04 5.79 15.02
N HIS A 89 -18.53 6.21 13.85
CA HIS A 89 -18.77 7.55 13.33
C HIS A 89 -20.24 7.77 12.92
N THR A 90 -20.86 6.79 12.26
CA THR A 90 -22.26 6.84 11.83
C THR A 90 -23.25 6.57 12.97
N ARG A 91 -22.76 6.18 14.15
CA ARG A 91 -23.55 5.77 15.33
C ARG A 91 -24.47 4.58 15.04
N ASP A 92 -23.98 3.66 14.22
CA ASP A 92 -24.63 2.39 13.97
C ASP A 92 -24.14 1.36 15.00
N ASP A 93 -24.79 1.35 16.17
CA ASP A 93 -24.46 0.45 17.27
C ASP A 93 -24.64 -1.04 16.92
N GLY A 94 -25.46 -1.35 15.90
CA GLY A 94 -25.67 -2.72 15.43
C GLY A 94 -24.49 -3.19 14.58
N ALA A 95 -24.09 -2.39 13.60
CA ALA A 95 -22.92 -2.64 12.77
C ALA A 95 -21.62 -2.66 13.60
N LEU A 96 -21.51 -1.75 14.57
CA LEU A 96 -20.37 -1.67 15.49
C LEU A 96 -20.18 -2.97 16.27
N ARG A 97 -21.24 -3.51 16.89
CA ARG A 97 -21.18 -4.79 17.62
C ARG A 97 -20.90 -5.97 16.69
N SER A 98 -21.45 -5.95 15.48
CA SER A 98 -21.22 -7.00 14.49
C SER A 98 -19.75 -7.06 14.06
N GLN A 99 -19.12 -5.90 13.83
CA GLN A 99 -17.70 -5.83 13.50
C GLN A 99 -16.82 -6.26 14.66
N ALA A 100 -17.11 -5.79 15.88
CA ALA A 100 -16.41 -6.20 17.09
C ALA A 100 -16.40 -7.73 17.30
N ALA A 101 -17.56 -8.38 17.07
CA ALA A 101 -17.65 -9.84 17.14
C ALA A 101 -16.81 -10.55 16.07
N ARG A 102 -16.75 -10.00 14.84
CA ARG A 102 -15.93 -10.54 13.75
C ARG A 102 -14.44 -10.36 14.03
N ILE A 103 -14.03 -9.24 14.63
CA ILE A 103 -12.66 -9.00 15.07
C ILE A 103 -12.27 -10.04 16.13
N CYS A 104 -13.08 -10.23 17.17
CA CYS A 104 -12.82 -11.22 18.21
C CYS A 104 -12.70 -12.64 17.66
N SER A 105 -13.58 -13.04 16.72
CA SER A 105 -13.52 -14.36 16.12
C SER A 105 -12.25 -14.55 15.31
N LEU A 106 -11.97 -13.65 14.36
CA LEU A 106 -10.82 -13.76 13.46
C LEU A 106 -9.49 -13.68 14.23
N ALA A 107 -9.34 -12.70 15.12
CA ALA A 107 -8.13 -12.55 15.91
C ALA A 107 -7.95 -13.71 16.90
N GLY A 108 -9.04 -14.20 17.50
CA GLY A 108 -9.02 -15.35 18.41
C GLY A 108 -8.59 -16.65 17.73
N ASP A 109 -9.07 -16.90 16.51
CA ASP A 109 -8.68 -18.08 15.72
C ASP A 109 -7.22 -17.98 15.27
N ALA A 110 -6.82 -16.84 14.71
CA ALA A 110 -5.42 -16.61 14.33
C ALA A 110 -4.45 -16.69 15.51
N ARG A 111 -4.86 -16.24 16.71
CA ARG A 111 -4.02 -16.31 17.90
C ARG A 111 -3.80 -17.74 18.35
N ARG A 112 -4.84 -18.58 18.29
CA ARG A 112 -4.74 -20.00 18.61
C ARG A 112 -3.79 -20.71 17.64
N ASP A 113 -3.91 -20.39 16.35
CA ASP A 113 -3.03 -20.94 15.32
C ASP A 113 -1.59 -20.49 15.52
N ALA A 114 -1.35 -19.20 15.82
CA ALA A 114 -0.02 -18.66 16.05
C ALA A 114 0.64 -19.25 17.30
N GLN A 115 -0.11 -19.46 18.39
CA GLN A 115 0.39 -20.08 19.62
C GLN A 115 0.80 -21.55 19.45
N ALA A 116 0.32 -22.22 18.41
CA ALA A 116 0.64 -23.60 18.11
C ALA A 116 1.91 -23.76 17.24
N LEU A 117 2.51 -22.66 16.77
CA LEU A 117 3.73 -22.66 15.98
C LEU A 117 4.97 -22.67 16.86
N ASP A 118 5.93 -23.53 16.55
CA ASP A 118 7.26 -23.55 17.14
C ASP A 118 8.24 -22.86 16.19
N VAL A 119 8.39 -21.54 16.36
CA VAL A 119 9.13 -20.67 15.44
C VAL A 119 10.62 -20.60 15.77
N SER A 120 11.43 -20.41 14.74
CA SER A 120 12.87 -20.29 14.89
C SER A 120 13.25 -18.98 15.63
N PRO A 121 14.43 -18.91 16.29
CA PRO A 121 14.87 -17.73 17.02
C PRO A 121 14.88 -16.44 16.19
N GLU A 122 15.13 -16.52 14.88
CA GLU A 122 15.05 -15.38 13.96
C GLU A 122 13.64 -14.76 13.85
N PHE A 123 12.57 -15.56 13.96
CA PHE A 123 11.19 -15.12 13.85
C PHE A 123 10.51 -14.88 15.21
N ALA A 124 11.22 -15.12 16.32
CA ALA A 124 10.66 -14.99 17.66
C ALA A 124 10.11 -13.59 17.98
N SER A 125 10.75 -12.52 17.47
CA SER A 125 10.23 -11.16 17.62
C SER A 125 8.94 -10.96 16.83
N ALA A 126 8.95 -11.35 15.54
CA ALA A 126 7.79 -11.23 14.66
C ALA A 126 6.57 -12.01 15.20
N HIS A 127 6.82 -13.21 15.74
CA HIS A 127 5.82 -14.03 16.41
C HIS A 127 5.23 -13.34 17.64
N ALA A 128 6.07 -12.79 18.51
CA ALA A 128 5.63 -12.06 19.70
C ALA A 128 4.81 -10.81 19.34
N ASP A 129 5.27 -10.04 18.35
CA ASP A 129 4.59 -8.84 17.85
C ASP A 129 3.23 -9.19 17.23
N PHE A 130 3.14 -10.33 16.53
CA PHE A 130 1.88 -10.80 15.96
C PHE A 130 0.89 -11.23 17.05
N ILE A 131 1.36 -11.96 18.08
CA ILE A 131 0.51 -12.32 19.23
C ILE A 131 0.01 -11.06 19.96
N ALA A 132 0.89 -10.07 20.17
CA ALA A 132 0.52 -8.79 20.78
C ALA A 132 -0.54 -8.06 19.96
N ALA A 133 -0.40 -8.02 18.63
CA ALA A 133 -1.39 -7.43 17.74
C ALA A 133 -2.76 -8.08 17.91
N LEU A 134 -2.82 -9.41 17.90
CA LEU A 134 -4.05 -10.17 18.04
C LEU A 134 -4.72 -9.95 19.41
N ASP A 135 -3.94 -9.87 20.48
CA ASP A 135 -4.45 -9.56 21.83
C ASP A 135 -5.08 -8.16 21.91
N GLU A 136 -4.51 -7.17 21.23
CA GLU A 136 -5.06 -5.81 21.16
C GLU A 136 -6.35 -5.77 20.33
N PHE A 137 -6.42 -6.48 19.19
CA PHE A 137 -7.66 -6.62 18.41
C PHE A 137 -8.78 -7.32 19.19
N ILE A 138 -8.46 -8.40 19.92
CA ILE A 138 -9.43 -9.09 20.79
C ILE A 138 -9.91 -8.15 21.91
N SER A 139 -9.01 -7.37 22.49
CA SER A 139 -9.34 -6.40 23.54
C SER A 139 -10.29 -5.32 23.02
N ALA A 140 -10.04 -4.78 21.83
CA ALA A 140 -10.92 -3.82 21.17
C ALA A 140 -12.33 -4.40 20.95
N GLY A 141 -12.42 -5.58 20.33
CA GLY A 141 -13.70 -6.25 20.07
C GLY A 141 -14.45 -6.62 21.35
N THR A 142 -13.75 -6.98 22.43
CA THR A 142 -14.36 -7.32 23.73
C THR A 142 -14.98 -6.11 24.42
N LEU A 143 -14.40 -4.91 24.29
CA LEU A 143 -14.97 -3.69 24.82
C LEU A 143 -16.36 -3.38 24.23
N LEU A 144 -16.59 -3.78 22.98
CA LEU A 144 -17.79 -3.43 22.21
C LEU A 144 -18.80 -4.58 22.08
N SER A 145 -18.39 -5.83 22.26
CA SER A 145 -19.25 -7.02 22.03
C SER A 145 -20.22 -7.36 23.18
N GLY A 146 -20.30 -6.53 24.22
CA GLY A 146 -21.19 -6.73 25.37
C GLY A 146 -22.59 -6.09 25.25
N ASN A 147 -23.47 -6.45 26.19
CA ASN A 147 -24.78 -5.80 26.39
C ASN A 147 -24.67 -4.41 27.04
N THR A 148 -23.44 -3.94 27.30
CA THR A 148 -23.19 -2.63 27.89
C THR A 148 -23.61 -1.54 26.90
N PRO A 149 -24.24 -0.45 27.36
CA PRO A 149 -24.51 0.70 26.51
C PRO A 149 -23.20 1.24 25.92
N VAL A 150 -23.14 1.33 24.60
CA VAL A 150 -22.00 1.91 23.89
C VAL A 150 -21.99 3.40 24.23
N ASN A 151 -20.94 3.84 24.91
CA ASN A 151 -20.72 5.25 25.22
C ASN A 151 -19.39 5.71 24.61
N GLN A 152 -19.20 7.02 24.51
CA GLN A 152 -18.05 7.58 23.81
C GLN A 152 -16.71 7.12 24.39
N SER A 153 -16.61 6.93 25.71
CA SER A 153 -15.38 6.46 26.36
C SER A 153 -15.05 5.01 26.02
N VAL A 154 -16.06 4.15 25.85
CA VAL A 154 -15.88 2.75 25.45
C VAL A 154 -15.44 2.68 23.98
N VAL A 155 -16.04 3.52 23.12
CA VAL A 155 -15.65 3.63 21.71
C VAL A 155 -14.23 4.15 21.58
N ASP A 156 -13.86 5.21 22.29
CA ASP A 156 -12.51 5.78 22.25
C ASP A 156 -11.47 4.74 22.72
N GLY A 157 -11.76 4.01 23.80
CA GLY A 157 -10.89 2.95 24.30
C GLY A 157 -10.75 1.77 23.34
N ALA A 158 -11.82 1.38 22.63
CA ALA A 158 -11.74 0.33 21.60
C ALA A 158 -10.90 0.80 20.41
N VAL A 159 -11.06 2.05 19.99
CA VAL A 159 -10.28 2.64 18.90
C VAL A 159 -8.78 2.73 19.24
N ASP A 160 -8.42 3.12 20.46
CA ASP A 160 -7.02 3.15 20.90
C ASP A 160 -6.38 1.74 20.83
N ARG A 161 -7.15 0.71 21.20
CA ARG A 161 -6.72 -0.70 21.10
C ARG A 161 -6.56 -1.17 19.65
N LEU A 162 -7.44 -0.75 18.74
CA LEU A 162 -7.28 -1.03 17.30
C LEU A 162 -6.00 -0.41 16.73
N VAL A 163 -5.63 0.80 17.19
CA VAL A 163 -4.38 1.46 16.76
C VAL A 163 -3.17 0.68 17.25
N LEU A 164 -3.11 0.32 18.54
CA LEU A 164 -2.02 -0.49 19.10
C LEU A 164 -1.91 -1.85 18.38
N GLY A 165 -3.03 -2.51 18.11
CA GLY A 165 -3.05 -3.76 17.36
C GLY A 165 -2.52 -3.62 15.93
N ALA A 166 -2.84 -2.51 15.25
CA ALA A 166 -2.33 -2.24 13.91
C ALA A 166 -0.83 -1.92 13.89
N GLU A 167 -0.31 -1.24 14.92
CA GLU A 167 1.12 -0.97 15.09
C GLU A 167 1.92 -2.26 15.29
N SER A 168 1.51 -3.10 16.26
CA SER A 168 2.16 -4.39 16.49
C SER A 168 2.06 -5.34 15.30
N LEU A 169 0.93 -5.31 14.55
CA LEU A 169 0.81 -6.09 13.32
C LEU A 169 1.80 -5.62 12.25
N SER A 170 2.02 -4.30 12.13
CA SER A 170 3.01 -3.75 11.21
C SER A 170 4.43 -4.18 11.58
N ASP A 171 4.76 -4.22 12.86
CA ASP A 171 6.07 -4.66 13.33
C ASP A 171 6.28 -6.16 13.10
N ALA A 172 5.27 -6.98 13.34
CA ALA A 172 5.28 -8.40 12.99
C ALA A 172 5.55 -8.63 11.50
N MET A 173 4.91 -7.85 10.62
CA MET A 173 5.10 -7.95 9.18
C MET A 173 6.52 -7.53 8.74
N ARG A 174 7.16 -6.59 9.44
CA ARG A 174 8.56 -6.22 9.18
C ARG A 174 9.54 -7.29 9.66
N GLY A 175 9.25 -7.91 10.81
CA GLY A 175 10.08 -8.96 11.40
C GLY A 175 10.12 -10.25 10.57
N CYS A 176 9.14 -10.48 9.69
CA CYS A 176 9.13 -11.58 8.73
C CYS A 176 9.91 -11.30 7.43
N ARG A 177 10.65 -10.19 7.33
CA ARG A 177 11.54 -9.97 6.18
C ARG A 177 12.89 -10.65 6.44
N PRO A 178 13.44 -11.40 5.47
CA PRO A 178 14.83 -11.83 5.54
C PRO A 178 15.73 -10.60 5.70
N PRO A 179 16.82 -10.66 6.49
CA PRO A 179 17.83 -9.62 6.44
C PRO A 179 18.29 -9.51 4.99
N GLU A 180 18.19 -8.32 4.41
CA GLU A 180 18.73 -8.05 3.07
C GLU A 180 20.19 -8.51 3.07
N VAL A 181 20.48 -9.57 2.32
CA VAL A 181 21.86 -9.97 2.02
C VAL A 181 22.40 -8.88 1.12
N GLY A 182 22.96 -7.84 1.76
CA GLY A 182 23.62 -6.75 1.06
C GLY A 182 24.67 -7.30 0.10
N PRO A 183 24.80 -6.75 -1.11
CA PRO A 183 25.83 -7.16 -2.04
C PRO A 183 27.20 -7.00 -1.36
N ILE A 184 28.02 -8.05 -1.47
CA ILE A 184 29.40 -8.06 -1.02
C ILE A 184 30.10 -6.84 -1.59
N LEU A 185 30.55 -5.98 -0.67
CA LEU A 185 31.29 -4.76 -0.89
C LEU A 185 32.53 -5.03 -1.78
N MET A 186 32.46 -4.63 -3.05
CA MET A 186 33.65 -4.13 -3.73
C MET A 186 33.64 -2.61 -3.54
N GLU A 187 34.51 -2.13 -2.65
CA GLU A 187 34.81 -0.72 -2.48
C GLU A 187 35.26 -0.13 -3.81
N GLN A 188 34.39 0.64 -4.45
CA GLN A 188 34.82 1.84 -5.15
C GLN A 188 34.34 3.03 -4.35
N THR A 189 35.31 3.66 -3.69
CA THR A 189 35.17 4.93 -3.00
C THR A 189 34.75 6.01 -3.99
N ALA A 190 33.44 6.15 -4.19
CA ALA A 190 32.85 7.40 -4.61
C ALA A 190 32.41 8.12 -3.33
N GLU A 191 33.06 9.23 -3.05
CA GLU A 191 32.69 10.18 -2.01
C GLU A 191 31.17 10.45 -2.09
N PRO A 192 30.39 10.27 -1.02
CA PRO A 192 28.95 10.48 -1.10
C PRO A 192 28.71 11.97 -1.37
N ALA A 193 28.29 12.27 -2.59
CA ALA A 193 27.81 13.59 -2.96
C ALA A 193 26.70 13.98 -1.98
N ALA A 194 26.74 15.22 -1.48
CA ALA A 194 25.70 15.75 -0.63
C ALA A 194 24.31 15.46 -1.25
N PRO A 195 23.30 15.06 -0.47
CA PRO A 195 21.99 14.75 -1.01
C PRO A 195 21.46 15.96 -1.78
N ALA A 196 21.23 15.79 -3.10
CA ALA A 196 20.84 16.86 -3.99
C ALA A 196 19.54 17.57 -3.53
N PHE A 197 18.70 16.86 -2.78
CA PHE A 197 17.45 17.34 -2.22
C PHE A 197 17.28 16.83 -0.77
N PRO A 198 17.71 17.59 0.26
CA PRO A 198 17.63 17.16 1.65
C PRO A 198 16.20 17.12 2.20
N ASP A 199 15.30 17.95 1.68
CA ASP A 199 13.89 18.04 2.09
C ASP A 199 12.96 17.28 1.13
N ALA A 200 13.47 16.27 0.43
CA ALA A 200 12.68 15.46 -0.49
C ALA A 200 11.64 14.63 0.26
N LEU A 201 10.40 14.68 -0.22
CA LEU A 201 9.26 13.92 0.29
C LEU A 201 9.40 12.43 -0.05
N GLN A 202 8.92 11.55 0.81
CA GLN A 202 8.82 10.13 0.54
C GLN A 202 7.58 9.80 -0.30
N ILE A 203 7.59 8.65 -0.95
CA ILE A 203 6.38 8.10 -1.59
C ILE A 203 5.27 8.02 -0.53
N GLY A 204 4.07 8.47 -0.89
CA GLY A 204 2.91 8.58 -0.01
C GLY A 204 2.80 9.93 0.72
N GLU A 205 3.89 10.70 0.85
CA GLU A 205 3.83 12.00 1.50
C GLU A 205 3.11 13.05 0.64
N ARG A 206 2.33 13.87 1.31
CA ARG A 206 1.49 14.89 0.70
C ARG A 206 2.19 16.24 0.69
N PHE A 207 2.34 16.80 -0.49
CA PHE A 207 2.63 18.22 -0.65
C PHE A 207 1.35 19.02 -0.81
N CYS A 208 1.19 20.10 -0.06
CA CYS A 208 0.08 21.05 -0.21
C CYS A 208 0.59 22.34 -0.85
N TYR A 209 -0.19 22.91 -1.76
CA TYR A 209 0.14 24.16 -2.43
C TYR A 209 -1.11 25.02 -2.62
N ASP A 210 -0.90 26.31 -2.77
CA ASP A 210 -1.94 27.23 -3.23
C ASP A 210 -1.77 27.47 -4.74
N ASP A 211 -2.88 27.65 -5.44
CA ASP A 211 -2.83 28.05 -6.84
C ASP A 211 -2.22 29.45 -7.00
N ALA A 212 -1.91 29.85 -8.24
CA ALA A 212 -1.28 31.15 -8.51
C ALA A 212 -2.10 32.34 -7.98
N SER A 213 -3.44 32.20 -7.92
CA SER A 213 -4.34 33.21 -7.37
C SER A 213 -4.51 33.15 -5.85
N ARG A 214 -3.97 32.11 -5.20
CA ARG A 214 -4.17 31.74 -3.79
C ARG A 214 -5.63 31.53 -3.39
N ALA A 215 -6.50 31.37 -4.38
CA ALA A 215 -7.93 31.16 -4.21
C ALA A 215 -8.24 29.71 -3.82
N ASN A 216 -7.43 28.77 -4.32
CA ASN A 216 -7.64 27.34 -4.15
C ASN A 216 -6.40 26.68 -3.57
N THR A 217 -6.61 25.72 -2.67
CA THR A 217 -5.55 24.88 -2.12
C THR A 217 -5.62 23.49 -2.75
N GLY A 218 -4.52 23.04 -3.31
CA GLY A 218 -4.33 21.72 -3.88
C GLY A 218 -3.37 20.86 -3.07
N SER A 219 -3.37 19.56 -3.36
CA SER A 219 -2.31 18.67 -2.93
C SER A 219 -1.85 17.72 -4.04
N LEU A 220 -0.61 17.27 -3.92
CA LEU A 220 0.02 16.25 -4.75
C LEU A 220 0.61 15.17 -3.85
N ILE A 221 0.52 13.92 -4.32
CA ILE A 221 1.14 12.75 -3.70
C ILE A 221 1.72 11.90 -4.84
N VAL A 222 2.97 11.47 -4.70
CA VAL A 222 3.49 10.31 -5.46
C VAL A 222 3.04 9.06 -4.72
N VAL A 223 2.22 8.23 -5.36
CA VAL A 223 1.52 7.12 -4.70
C VAL A 223 2.33 5.84 -4.75
N ARG A 224 2.93 5.54 -5.91
CA ARG A 224 3.71 4.31 -6.16
C ARG A 224 4.47 4.44 -7.46
N ILE A 225 5.44 3.55 -7.66
CA ILE A 225 6.20 3.41 -8.89
C ILE A 225 6.11 1.96 -9.42
N LYS A 226 6.29 1.79 -10.73
CA LYS A 226 6.38 0.48 -11.39
C LYS A 226 7.36 0.56 -12.55
N THR A 227 8.13 -0.49 -12.77
CA THR A 227 9.00 -0.63 -13.96
C THR A 227 8.45 -1.72 -14.86
N LEU A 228 8.37 -1.45 -16.16
CA LEU A 228 7.80 -2.37 -17.16
C LEU A 228 8.64 -2.36 -18.43
N SER A 229 8.75 -3.51 -19.10
CA SER A 229 9.33 -3.61 -20.43
C SER A 229 8.33 -3.30 -21.55
N SER A 230 7.02 -3.44 -21.27
CA SER A 230 5.95 -3.11 -22.21
C SER A 230 4.62 -2.85 -21.53
N PHE A 231 3.74 -2.12 -22.20
CA PHE A 231 2.35 -1.90 -21.80
C PHE A 231 1.47 -1.64 -23.05
N TYR A 232 0.16 -1.59 -22.89
CA TYR A 232 -0.74 -1.25 -24.00
C TYR A 232 -1.89 -0.34 -23.56
N THR A 233 -2.35 0.50 -24.48
CA THR A 233 -3.52 1.35 -24.27
C THR A 233 -4.81 0.53 -24.35
N THR A 234 -5.80 0.89 -23.55
CA THR A 234 -7.14 0.31 -23.57
C THR A 234 -8.11 1.26 -24.24
N GLY A 235 -9.16 0.73 -24.88
CA GLY A 235 -10.17 1.50 -25.60
C GLY A 235 -10.28 1.13 -27.08
N THR A 236 -10.72 2.08 -27.91
CA THR A 236 -11.09 1.84 -29.33
C THR A 236 -9.88 1.66 -30.26
N LYS A 237 -8.70 2.14 -29.87
CA LYS A 237 -7.44 1.94 -30.61
C LYS A 237 -6.35 1.49 -29.64
N VAL A 238 -6.24 0.18 -29.47
CA VAL A 238 -5.17 -0.43 -28.68
C VAL A 238 -3.84 -0.21 -29.39
N GLN A 239 -2.89 0.37 -28.67
CA GLN A 239 -1.52 0.58 -29.10
C GLN A 239 -0.59 -0.05 -28.06
N THR A 240 0.31 -0.91 -28.53
CA THR A 240 1.34 -1.52 -27.69
C THR A 240 2.59 -0.65 -27.68
N TYR A 241 3.11 -0.42 -26.49
CA TYR A 241 4.36 0.27 -26.23
C TYR A 241 5.36 -0.77 -25.72
N THR A 242 6.45 -0.95 -26.45
CA THR A 242 7.54 -1.85 -26.08
C THR A 242 8.81 -1.01 -25.99
N ALA A 243 9.53 -1.13 -24.87
CA ALA A 243 10.77 -0.40 -24.68
C ALA A 243 11.81 -0.86 -25.70
N LYS A 244 12.71 0.06 -26.11
CA LYS A 244 13.81 -0.31 -27.00
C LYS A 244 14.80 -1.20 -26.24
N PRO A 245 15.64 -1.99 -26.93
CA PRO A 245 16.70 -2.73 -26.25
C PRO A 245 17.56 -1.81 -25.38
N GLY A 246 17.75 -2.15 -24.09
CA GLY A 246 18.47 -1.35 -23.11
C GLY A 246 17.66 -0.21 -22.47
N GLU A 247 16.37 -0.09 -22.79
CA GLU A 247 15.43 0.85 -22.17
C GLU A 247 14.32 0.10 -21.43
N SER A 248 13.68 0.77 -20.48
CA SER A 248 12.48 0.34 -19.78
C SER A 248 11.52 1.52 -19.58
N PHE A 249 10.27 1.23 -19.21
CA PHE A 249 9.31 2.24 -18.81
C PHE A 249 9.21 2.33 -17.29
N LEU A 250 9.47 3.51 -16.74
CA LEU A 250 9.15 3.83 -15.35
C LEU A 250 7.79 4.54 -15.29
N LEU A 251 6.85 3.93 -14.60
CA LEU A 251 5.52 4.47 -14.33
C LEU A 251 5.47 5.03 -12.92
N ILE A 252 5.11 6.30 -12.78
CA ILE A 252 4.96 6.96 -11.48
C ILE A 252 3.49 7.36 -11.30
N ALA A 253 2.80 6.75 -10.34
CA ALA A 253 1.43 7.10 -10.01
C ALA A 253 1.41 8.41 -9.21
N VAL A 254 0.68 9.40 -9.73
CA VAL A 254 0.52 10.71 -9.09
C VAL A 254 -0.95 10.95 -8.80
N LYS A 255 -1.24 11.39 -7.58
CA LYS A 255 -2.58 11.82 -7.17
C LYS A 255 -2.60 13.32 -6.92
N ALA A 256 -3.53 14.01 -7.57
CA ALA A 256 -3.80 15.42 -7.36
C ALA A 256 -5.20 15.60 -6.77
N THR A 257 -5.32 16.43 -5.73
CA THR A 257 -6.60 16.68 -5.05
C THR A 257 -6.82 18.18 -4.87
N HIS A 258 -8.03 18.66 -5.11
CA HIS A 258 -8.45 20.00 -4.73
C HIS A 258 -9.00 20.02 -3.30
N LEU A 259 -8.22 20.51 -2.34
CA LEU A 259 -8.58 20.52 -0.92
C LEU A 259 -9.65 21.56 -0.56
N GLY A 260 -9.78 22.60 -1.38
CA GLY A 260 -10.89 23.53 -1.29
C GLY A 260 -10.56 24.96 -1.68
N HIS A 261 -11.63 25.72 -1.84
CA HIS A 261 -11.61 27.15 -2.13
C HIS A 261 -11.59 27.98 -0.83
N ARG A 262 -10.70 28.96 -0.75
CA ARG A 262 -10.49 29.83 0.44
C ARG A 262 -11.46 31.01 0.52
N GLY A 263 -12.30 31.22 -0.47
CA GLY A 263 -13.33 32.28 -0.48
C GLY A 263 -12.88 33.61 -1.08
N GLU A 264 -11.62 33.72 -1.51
CA GLU A 264 -11.12 34.87 -2.26
C GLU A 264 -10.92 34.45 -3.72
N GLY A 265 -11.65 35.09 -4.65
CA GLY A 265 -11.59 34.79 -6.09
C GLY A 265 -12.87 34.14 -6.63
N THR A 266 -13.13 34.33 -7.94
CA THR A 266 -14.32 33.80 -8.62
C THR A 266 -14.13 32.39 -9.17
N ASN A 267 -12.89 31.93 -9.32
CA ASN A 267 -12.59 30.60 -9.83
C ASN A 267 -12.50 29.59 -8.67
N THR A 268 -13.49 28.71 -8.58
CA THR A 268 -13.58 27.67 -7.55
C THR A 268 -12.95 26.35 -7.98
N ARG A 269 -12.27 26.32 -9.14
CA ARG A 269 -11.63 25.12 -9.68
C ARG A 269 -10.13 25.24 -9.60
N LEU A 270 -9.49 24.15 -9.21
CA LEU A 270 -8.04 24.03 -9.16
C LEU A 270 -7.53 23.43 -10.47
N GLN A 271 -6.54 24.08 -11.09
CA GLN A 271 -5.84 23.47 -12.22
C GLN A 271 -4.72 22.56 -11.71
N ALA A 272 -4.86 21.24 -11.89
CA ALA A 272 -3.78 20.31 -11.60
C ALA A 272 -2.60 20.54 -12.56
N PRO A 273 -1.35 20.33 -12.11
CA PRO A 273 -0.17 20.46 -12.97
C PRO A 273 -0.27 19.50 -14.15
N ARG A 274 0.18 19.97 -15.33
CA ARG A 274 0.30 19.11 -16.51
C ARG A 274 1.54 18.23 -16.39
N GLU A 275 1.58 17.17 -17.18
CA GLU A 275 2.67 16.22 -17.32
C GLU A 275 4.02 16.93 -17.50
N ALA A 276 4.07 17.98 -18.33
CA ALA A 276 5.29 18.76 -18.58
C ALA A 276 5.84 19.52 -17.35
N ALA A 277 5.07 19.65 -16.27
CA ALA A 277 5.53 20.26 -15.02
C ALA A 277 6.40 19.30 -14.17
N PHE A 278 6.44 18.02 -14.53
CA PHE A 278 7.17 16.99 -13.82
C PHE A 278 8.54 16.76 -14.49
N THR A 279 9.57 16.54 -13.68
CA THR A 279 10.94 16.23 -14.11
C THR A 279 11.49 15.11 -13.24
N LEU A 280 11.94 14.02 -13.85
CA LEU A 280 12.61 12.95 -13.15
C LEU A 280 14.12 13.20 -13.18
N HIS A 281 14.78 13.14 -12.02
CA HIS A 281 16.21 13.32 -11.84
C HIS A 281 16.84 12.00 -11.41
N HIS A 282 17.90 11.57 -12.09
CA HIS A 282 18.65 10.37 -11.72
C HIS A 282 20.11 10.54 -12.13
N ALA A 283 21.05 10.31 -11.20
CA ALA A 283 22.50 10.39 -11.45
C ALA A 283 22.99 11.67 -12.18
N GLY A 284 22.32 12.82 -11.96
CA GLY A 284 22.66 14.09 -12.62
C GLY A 284 22.00 14.30 -14.00
N GLU A 285 21.29 13.30 -14.52
CA GLU A 285 20.50 13.39 -15.74
C GLU A 285 19.03 13.71 -15.42
N THR A 286 18.31 14.22 -16.43
CA THR A 286 16.90 14.54 -16.31
C THR A 286 16.07 13.89 -17.40
N PHE A 287 14.96 13.26 -17.02
CA PHE A 287 14.01 12.62 -17.91
C PHE A 287 12.68 13.36 -17.88
N ARG A 288 12.04 13.46 -19.04
CA ARG A 288 10.71 14.07 -19.20
C ARG A 288 9.66 12.98 -19.34
N PRO A 289 8.45 13.17 -18.79
CA PRO A 289 7.39 12.21 -19.01
C PRO A 289 6.96 12.24 -20.48
N MET A 290 6.59 11.07 -20.97
CA MET A 290 5.92 10.92 -22.25
C MET A 290 4.59 11.67 -22.25
N THR A 291 4.09 11.96 -23.45
CA THR A 291 2.70 12.42 -23.58
C THR A 291 1.76 11.32 -23.10
N SER A 292 0.72 11.70 -22.34
CA SER A 292 -0.26 10.75 -21.81
C SER A 292 -0.81 9.84 -22.92
N PRO A 293 -0.59 8.51 -22.84
CA PRO A 293 -1.06 7.58 -23.87
C PRO A 293 -2.57 7.30 -23.77
N GLY A 294 -3.28 7.90 -22.80
CA GLY A 294 -4.67 7.58 -22.47
C GLY A 294 -4.79 6.37 -21.53
N PRO A 295 -5.98 5.78 -21.34
CA PRO A 295 -6.15 4.62 -20.48
C PRO A 295 -5.26 3.45 -20.89
N THR A 296 -4.68 2.73 -19.93
CA THR A 296 -3.77 1.59 -20.19
C THR A 296 -4.17 0.36 -19.39
N ASN A 297 -3.54 -0.78 -19.68
CA ASN A 297 -3.67 -1.99 -18.87
C ASN A 297 -3.09 -1.85 -17.45
N GLN A 298 -2.36 -0.77 -17.16
CA GLN A 298 -1.84 -0.45 -15.83
C GLN A 298 -2.78 0.45 -15.03
N GLY A 299 -3.78 1.06 -15.68
CA GLY A 299 -4.70 2.03 -15.13
C GLY A 299 -4.75 3.31 -15.97
N GLU A 300 -5.33 4.36 -15.39
CA GLU A 300 -5.45 5.68 -16.00
C GLU A 300 -4.08 6.35 -16.16
N SER A 301 -3.88 7.02 -17.29
CA SER A 301 -2.71 7.89 -17.47
C SER A 301 -2.95 9.24 -16.80
N TYR A 302 -1.93 9.75 -16.11
CA TYR A 302 -2.01 11.08 -15.53
C TYR A 302 -2.11 12.11 -16.64
N SER A 303 -3.15 12.95 -16.61
CA SER A 303 -3.23 14.13 -17.45
C SER A 303 -3.83 15.28 -16.69
N GLY A 304 -3.05 16.35 -16.54
CA GLY A 304 -3.41 17.49 -15.70
C GLY A 304 -4.69 18.17 -16.18
N ARG A 305 -5.76 18.09 -15.37
CA ARG A 305 -7.06 18.70 -15.67
C ARG A 305 -7.53 19.63 -14.56
N SER A 306 -8.59 20.38 -14.86
CA SER A 306 -9.28 21.18 -13.85
C SER A 306 -10.04 20.26 -12.90
N LEU A 307 -9.91 20.50 -11.61
CA LEU A 307 -10.56 19.76 -10.53
C LEU A 307 -11.60 20.63 -9.83
N ASP A 308 -12.80 20.09 -9.66
CA ASP A 308 -13.85 20.67 -8.83
C ASP A 308 -13.51 20.56 -7.33
N ARG A 309 -14.30 21.22 -6.47
CA ARG A 309 -14.06 21.22 -5.01
C ARG A 309 -14.09 19.80 -4.43
N HIS A 310 -13.03 19.41 -3.73
CA HIS A 310 -12.82 18.06 -3.18
C HIS A 310 -12.65 16.95 -4.22
N GLU A 311 -12.57 17.28 -5.52
CA GLU A 311 -12.26 16.30 -6.55
C GLU A 311 -10.81 15.84 -6.45
N SER A 312 -10.60 14.55 -6.72
CA SER A 312 -9.27 13.96 -6.85
C SER A 312 -9.13 13.27 -8.19
N MET A 313 -7.92 13.29 -8.75
CA MET A 313 -7.52 12.47 -9.89
C MET A 313 -6.26 11.70 -9.52
N GLU A 314 -6.15 10.48 -10.03
CA GLU A 314 -4.96 9.64 -9.93
C GLU A 314 -4.66 9.05 -11.30
N GLY A 315 -3.39 8.97 -11.66
CA GLY A 315 -2.95 8.31 -12.88
C GLY A 315 -1.44 8.18 -12.95
N TYR A 316 -0.94 7.46 -13.95
CA TYR A 316 0.49 7.26 -14.15
C TYR A 316 1.12 8.29 -15.10
N LEU A 317 2.25 8.84 -14.69
CA LEU A 317 3.23 9.42 -15.61
C LEU A 317 4.12 8.31 -16.15
N PHE A 318 4.49 8.38 -17.42
CA PHE A 318 5.30 7.37 -18.11
C PHE A 318 6.63 7.98 -18.49
N PHE A 319 7.75 7.34 -18.14
CA PHE A 319 9.09 7.77 -18.50
C PHE A 319 9.79 6.65 -19.26
N GLU A 320 10.50 6.99 -20.33
CA GLU A 320 11.51 6.11 -20.93
C GLU A 320 12.82 6.31 -20.15
N VAL A 321 13.33 5.23 -19.58
CA VAL A 321 14.56 5.23 -18.76
C VAL A 321 15.46 4.07 -19.20
N PRO A 322 16.76 4.07 -18.88
CA PRO A 322 17.61 2.90 -19.07
C PRO A 322 17.07 1.63 -18.38
N GLU A 323 17.42 0.45 -18.89
CA GLU A 323 16.99 -0.83 -18.30
C GLU A 323 17.57 -1.05 -16.90
N ASP A 324 18.77 -0.54 -16.64
CA ASP A 324 19.46 -0.58 -15.35
C ASP A 324 19.13 0.61 -14.44
N PHE A 325 18.07 1.37 -14.75
CA PHE A 325 17.65 2.52 -13.97
C PHE A 325 17.30 2.10 -12.53
N ASP A 326 17.96 2.72 -11.56
CA ASP A 326 17.70 2.49 -10.15
C ASP A 326 16.78 3.58 -9.58
N PRO A 327 15.50 3.27 -9.28
CA PRO A 327 14.60 4.24 -8.67
C PRO A 327 15.07 4.72 -7.30
N ALA A 328 15.94 3.96 -6.62
CA ALA A 328 16.43 4.30 -5.30
C ALA A 328 17.19 5.64 -5.27
N LEU A 329 17.88 5.93 -6.38
CA LEU A 329 18.68 7.14 -6.57
C LEU A 329 17.89 8.26 -7.28
N ALA A 330 16.64 8.01 -7.64
CA ALA A 330 15.82 8.90 -8.44
C ALA A 330 14.96 9.85 -7.59
N HIS A 331 14.73 11.05 -8.13
CA HIS A 331 13.89 12.08 -7.53
C HIS A 331 12.92 12.66 -8.56
N LEU A 332 11.66 12.86 -8.20
CA LEU A 332 10.66 13.51 -9.04
C LEU A 332 10.41 14.95 -8.55
N GLU A 333 10.85 15.93 -9.33
CA GLU A 333 10.55 17.35 -9.11
C GLU A 333 9.26 17.74 -9.83
N VAL A 334 8.42 18.57 -9.20
CA VAL A 334 7.20 19.12 -9.80
C VAL A 334 7.14 20.62 -9.65
N SER A 335 7.00 21.36 -10.74
CA SER A 335 6.78 22.82 -10.68
C SER A 335 5.29 23.15 -10.51
N VAL A 336 4.88 23.56 -9.31
CA VAL A 336 3.46 23.79 -8.98
C VAL A 336 3.28 24.90 -7.94
N GLY A 337 2.28 25.78 -8.14
CA GLY A 337 1.93 26.81 -7.12
C GLY A 337 3.05 27.80 -6.79
N GLY A 338 4.04 27.97 -7.67
CA GLY A 338 5.24 28.76 -7.41
C GLY A 338 6.33 28.03 -6.60
N SER A 339 6.09 26.76 -6.25
CA SER A 339 7.01 25.88 -5.52
C SER A 339 7.54 24.76 -6.41
N ARG A 340 8.59 24.09 -5.94
CA ARG A 340 9.20 22.91 -6.57
C ARG A 340 9.37 21.77 -5.57
N PRO A 341 8.27 21.15 -5.10
CA PRO A 341 8.38 19.94 -4.31
C PRO A 341 9.12 18.84 -5.06
N VAL A 342 9.88 18.05 -4.31
CA VAL A 342 10.64 16.91 -4.80
C VAL A 342 10.24 15.69 -4.01
N TRP A 343 9.97 14.58 -4.69
CA TRP A 343 9.81 13.27 -4.07
C TRP A 343 11.03 12.42 -4.34
N ARG A 344 11.56 11.76 -3.32
CA ARG A 344 12.50 10.65 -3.49
C ARG A 344 11.70 9.40 -3.87
N LEU A 345 12.17 8.68 -4.88
CA LEU A 345 11.52 7.44 -5.35
C LEU A 345 12.12 6.20 -4.71
N GLY A 346 13.26 6.36 -4.02
CA GLY A 346 13.93 5.39 -3.19
C GLY A 346 13.75 5.57 -1.70
N GLY A 347 13.72 4.46 -0.97
CA GLY A 347 13.57 4.46 0.48
C GLY A 347 12.16 4.02 0.86
N GLU A 348 12.14 2.98 1.70
CA GLU A 348 10.95 2.55 2.44
C GLU A 348 10.58 3.52 3.56
#